data_AF-A0A1I0XA77-F1
#
_entry.id   AF-A0A1I0XA77-F1
#
_cell.length_a   1.000
_cell.length_b   1.000
_cell.length_c   1.000
_cell.angle_alpha   90.00
_cell.angle_beta   90.00
_cell.angle_gamma   90.00
#
_symmetry.space_group_name_H-M   'P 1'
#
loop_
_entity.id
_entity.type
_entity.pdbx_description
1 polymer ?
#
loop_
_entity_poly.entity_id
_entity_poly.type
_entity_poly.pdbx_seq_one_letter_code
_entity_poly.pdbx_strand_id
1 'polypeptide(L)'
;MENQPVAEISKEILEKLIRRDFPESYEIVKQKLDLIKSESLNGQNRLSAAVLKLSNGNFSKIDLCIKMCNSDYRDVISQAEYPRVSKVGFIEMEEIKPSELKEYYLEDWTEYTNWINK
;
A
#
# COMPACT_ATOMS: atom_id res chain seq x y z
N MET A 1 -3.82 21.02 0.13
CA MET A 1 -3.06 19.79 -0.17
C MET A 1 -3.17 19.57 -1.66
N GLU A 2 -2.24 20.10 -2.45
CA GLU A 2 -2.26 19.93 -3.90
C GLU A 2 -1.44 18.69 -4.29
N ASN A 3 -2.09 17.75 -4.98
CA ASN A 3 -1.52 16.70 -5.83
C ASN A 3 -0.66 15.60 -5.17
N GLN A 4 -1.12 14.99 -4.07
CA GLN A 4 -0.62 13.66 -3.69
C GLN A 4 -1.17 12.64 -4.70
N PRO A 5 -0.31 11.85 -5.38
CA PRO A 5 -0.78 10.85 -6.32
C PRO A 5 -1.58 9.74 -5.60
N VAL A 6 -2.42 9.05 -6.35
CA VAL A 6 -3.24 7.96 -5.83
C VAL A 6 -2.99 6.74 -6.68
N ALA A 7 -2.63 5.62 -6.05
CA ALA A 7 -2.39 4.38 -6.78
C ALA A 7 -3.67 3.84 -7.43
N GLU A 8 -3.65 3.72 -8.75
CA GLU A 8 -4.66 3.01 -9.52
C GLU A 8 -4.17 1.57 -9.77
N ILE A 9 -4.76 0.63 -9.05
CA ILE A 9 -4.41 -0.79 -9.16
C ILE A 9 -5.51 -1.53 -9.92
N SER A 10 -5.17 -1.96 -11.13
CA SER A 10 -6.03 -2.87 -11.89
C SER A 10 -5.96 -4.29 -11.34
N LYS A 11 -6.94 -5.12 -11.70
CA LYS A 11 -6.94 -6.54 -11.33
C LYS A 11 -5.70 -7.26 -11.85
N GLU A 12 -5.28 -6.94 -13.07
CA GLU A 12 -4.11 -7.56 -13.73
C GLU A 12 -2.81 -7.19 -13.01
N ILE A 13 -2.68 -5.94 -12.56
CA ILE A 13 -1.54 -5.51 -11.73
C ILE A 13 -1.55 -6.28 -10.41
N LEU A 14 -2.71 -6.35 -9.74
CA LEU A 14 -2.83 -7.08 -8.48
C LEU A 14 -2.46 -8.56 -8.63
N GLU A 15 -2.98 -9.24 -9.66
CA GLU A 15 -2.66 -10.65 -9.92
C GLU A 15 -1.16 -10.85 -10.20
N LYS A 16 -0.50 -9.93 -10.91
CA LYS A 16 0.96 -9.97 -11.11
C LYS A 16 1.71 -9.87 -9.78
N LEU A 17 1.31 -8.95 -8.91
CA LEU A 17 1.95 -8.76 -7.60
C LEU A 17 1.82 -10.00 -6.72
N ILE A 18 0.64 -10.63 -6.67
CA ILE A 18 0.43 -11.86 -5.90
C ILE A 18 1.29 -13.00 -6.47
N ARG A 19 1.35 -13.18 -7.80
CA ARG A 19 2.20 -14.22 -8.42
C ARG A 19 3.68 -14.00 -8.15
N ARG A 20 4.13 -12.74 -8.16
CA ARG A 20 5.53 -12.36 -7.92
C ARG A 20 5.94 -12.62 -6.47
N ASP A 21 5.13 -12.18 -5.52
CA ASP A 21 5.50 -12.16 -4.11
C ASP A 21 5.09 -13.44 -3.35
N PHE A 22 4.09 -14.18 -3.86
CA PHE A 22 3.52 -15.37 -3.24
C PHE A 22 3.22 -16.50 -4.25
N PRO A 23 4.19 -16.95 -5.07
CA PRO A 23 3.94 -17.92 -6.14
C PRO A 23 3.33 -19.23 -5.64
N GLU A 24 3.80 -19.76 -4.51
CA GLU A 24 3.33 -21.03 -3.94
C GLU A 24 1.98 -20.92 -3.21
N SER A 25 1.60 -19.71 -2.81
CA SER A 25 0.38 -19.44 -2.04
C SER A 25 -0.61 -18.56 -2.81
N TYR A 26 -0.46 -18.46 -4.13
CA TYR A 26 -1.18 -17.52 -4.98
C TYR A 26 -2.70 -17.53 -4.76
N GLU A 27 -3.32 -18.71 -4.86
CA GLU A 27 -4.79 -18.84 -4.72
C GLU A 27 -5.26 -18.49 -3.29
N ILE A 28 -4.49 -18.89 -2.27
CA ILE A 28 -4.85 -18.63 -0.87
C ILE A 28 -4.72 -17.13 -0.55
N VAL A 29 -3.65 -16.49 -1.01
CA VAL A 29 -3.47 -15.05 -0.83
C VAL A 29 -4.58 -14.28 -1.54
N LYS A 30 -4.90 -14.64 -2.79
CA LYS A 30 -6.00 -14.04 -3.54
C LYS A 30 -7.33 -14.12 -2.77
N GLN A 31 -7.68 -15.30 -2.26
CA GLN A 31 -8.89 -15.49 -1.44
C GLN A 31 -8.86 -14.68 -0.13
N LYS A 32 -7.70 -14.55 0.52
CA LYS A 32 -7.56 -13.73 1.73
C LYS A 32 -7.79 -12.24 1.44
N LEU A 33 -7.28 -11.73 0.32
CA LEU A 33 -7.45 -10.33 -0.06
C LEU A 33 -8.92 -9.98 -0.34
N ASP A 34 -9.75 -10.93 -0.76
CA ASP A 34 -11.20 -10.74 -0.90
C ASP A 34 -11.90 -10.38 0.43
N LEU A 35 -11.25 -10.63 1.58
CA LEU A 35 -11.76 -10.27 2.92
C LEU A 35 -11.54 -8.78 3.28
N ILE A 36 -10.83 -8.02 2.44
CA ILE A 36 -10.64 -6.58 2.63
C ILE A 36 -11.93 -5.85 2.30
N LYS A 37 -12.41 -5.04 3.25
CA LYS A 37 -13.62 -4.24 3.13
C LYS A 37 -13.32 -2.95 2.36
N SER A 38 -14.04 -2.73 1.27
CA SER A 38 -13.97 -1.52 0.46
C SER A 38 -15.32 -1.27 -0.19
N GLU A 39 -15.66 0.00 -0.42
CA GLU A 39 -16.89 0.41 -1.10
C GLU A 39 -16.80 0.29 -2.64
N SER A 40 -15.60 0.07 -3.18
CA SER A 40 -15.37 -0.12 -4.61
C SER A 40 -14.31 -1.17 -4.89
N LEU A 41 -14.38 -1.77 -6.08
CA LEU A 41 -13.38 -2.73 -6.56
C LEU A 41 -12.00 -2.08 -6.71
N ASN A 42 -11.93 -0.87 -7.26
CA ASN A 42 -10.65 -0.14 -7.36
C ASN A 42 -10.05 0.16 -5.98
N GLY A 43 -10.90 0.54 -5.01
CA GLY A 43 -10.46 0.71 -3.62
C GLY A 43 -9.94 -0.60 -3.04
N GLN A 44 -10.64 -1.72 -3.26
CA GLN A 44 -10.23 -3.03 -2.74
C GLN A 44 -8.89 -3.44 -3.34
N ASN A 45 -8.68 -3.22 -4.64
CA ASN A 45 -7.42 -3.53 -5.31
C ASN A 45 -6.25 -2.69 -4.76
N ARG A 46 -6.46 -1.40 -4.53
CA ARG A 46 -5.45 -0.51 -3.92
C ARG A 46 -5.08 -0.97 -2.52
N LEU A 47 -6.07 -1.25 -1.68
CA LEU A 47 -5.86 -1.76 -0.32
C LEU A 47 -5.16 -3.12 -0.32
N SER A 48 -5.53 -4.01 -1.24
CA SER A 48 -4.87 -5.30 -1.44
C SER A 48 -3.41 -5.14 -1.81
N ALA A 49 -3.06 -4.23 -2.72
CA ALA A 49 -1.67 -3.94 -3.06
C ALA A 49 -0.88 -3.39 -1.87
N ALA A 50 -1.48 -2.51 -1.05
CA ALA A 50 -0.85 -2.01 0.17
C ALA A 50 -0.56 -3.14 1.17
N VAL A 51 -1.51 -4.06 1.37
CA VAL A 51 -1.33 -5.26 2.20
C VAL A 51 -0.18 -6.13 1.67
N LEU A 52 -0.11 -6.36 0.36
CA LEU A 52 0.96 -7.14 -0.26
C LEU A 52 2.34 -6.49 -0.04
N LYS A 53 2.44 -5.17 -0.28
CA LYS A 53 3.70 -4.43 -0.07
C LYS A 53 4.18 -4.52 1.38
N LEU A 54 3.30 -4.27 2.35
CA LEU A 54 3.65 -4.33 3.78
C LEU A 54 3.95 -5.74 4.27
N SER A 55 3.35 -6.75 3.64
CA SER A 55 3.66 -8.16 3.94
C SER A 55 5.06 -8.55 3.46
N ASN A 56 5.61 -7.86 2.45
CA ASN A 56 6.96 -8.05 1.92
C ASN A 56 7.29 -9.53 1.63
N GLY A 57 6.39 -10.22 0.94
CA GLY A 57 6.51 -11.66 0.61
C GLY A 57 6.35 -12.62 1.80
N ASN A 58 6.07 -12.12 3.01
CA ASN A 58 5.85 -12.98 4.18
C ASN A 58 4.36 -13.33 4.33
N PHE A 59 4.03 -14.59 4.01
CA PHE A 59 2.66 -15.09 4.05
C PHE A 59 2.02 -14.98 5.44
N SER A 60 2.81 -15.16 6.51
CA SER A 60 2.30 -15.10 7.89
C SER A 60 1.86 -13.69 8.30
N LYS A 61 2.23 -12.65 7.54
CA LYS A 61 1.83 -11.26 7.80
C LYS A 61 0.51 -10.86 7.14
N ILE A 62 0.05 -11.62 6.14
CA ILE A 62 -1.12 -11.25 5.34
C ILE A 62 -2.36 -11.02 6.22
N ASP A 63 -2.67 -11.97 7.10
CA ASP A 63 -3.85 -11.89 7.96
C ASP A 63 -3.78 -10.69 8.93
N LEU A 64 -2.59 -10.40 9.46
CA LEU A 64 -2.37 -9.23 10.32
C LEU A 64 -2.58 -7.92 9.54
N CYS A 65 -2.00 -7.82 8.34
CA CYS A 65 -2.14 -6.65 7.50
C CYS A 65 -3.59 -6.42 7.04
N ILE A 66 -4.33 -7.48 6.70
CA ILE A 66 -5.77 -7.40 6.40
C ILE A 66 -6.56 -6.88 7.60
N LYS A 67 -6.27 -7.40 8.81
CA LYS A 67 -6.92 -6.93 10.04
C LYS A 67 -6.66 -5.45 10.28
N MET A 68 -5.43 -4.98 10.12
CA MET A 68 -5.08 -3.56 10.24
C MET A 68 -5.81 -2.72 9.18
N CYS A 69 -5.81 -3.18 7.93
CA CYS A 69 -6.47 -2.50 6.82
C CYS A 69 -7.98 -2.34 7.05
N ASN A 70 -8.64 -3.38 7.54
CA ASN A 70 -10.07 -3.34 7.88
C ASN A 70 -10.39 -2.51 9.13
N SER A 71 -9.40 -2.21 9.97
CA SER A 71 -9.56 -1.36 11.17
C SER A 71 -9.36 0.11 10.83
N ASP A 72 -8.25 0.44 10.17
CA ASP A 72 -7.97 1.76 9.63
C ASP A 72 -7.10 1.63 8.38
N TYR A 73 -7.73 1.74 7.22
CA TYR A 73 -7.02 1.59 5.95
C TYR A 73 -6.08 2.77 5.66
N ARG A 74 -6.25 3.92 6.33
CA ARG A 74 -5.45 5.13 6.06
C ARG A 74 -4.01 4.92 6.48
N ASP A 75 -3.79 4.28 7.62
CA ASP A 75 -2.44 3.92 8.09
C ASP A 75 -1.78 2.91 7.17
N VAL A 76 -2.53 1.93 6.66
CA VAL A 76 -2.02 0.91 5.73
C VAL A 76 -1.62 1.54 4.39
N ILE A 77 -2.44 2.43 3.84
CA ILE A 77 -2.11 3.18 2.63
C ILE A 77 -0.90 4.08 2.90
N SER A 78 -0.89 4.83 3.99
CA SER A 78 0.19 5.76 4.34
C SER A 78 1.52 5.01 4.44
N GLN A 79 1.57 3.88 5.17
CA GLN A 79 2.79 3.10 5.33
C GLN A 79 3.26 2.44 4.02
N ALA A 80 2.33 2.03 3.15
CA ALA A 80 2.67 1.35 1.91
C ALA A 80 3.10 2.32 0.80
N GLU A 81 2.30 3.35 0.54
CA GLU A 81 2.50 4.29 -0.56
C GLU A 81 3.43 5.44 -0.16
N TYR A 82 3.47 5.80 1.12
CA TYR A 82 4.17 6.99 1.64
C TYR A 82 4.99 6.73 2.92
N PRO A 83 5.91 5.74 2.92
CA PRO A 83 6.60 5.30 4.13
C PRO A 83 7.47 6.37 4.81
N ARG A 84 8.08 7.32 4.08
CA ARG A 84 8.84 8.41 4.71
C ARG A 84 7.90 9.36 5.42
N VAL A 85 6.84 9.77 4.75
CA VAL A 85 5.80 10.64 5.33
C VAL A 85 5.15 9.97 6.54
N SER A 86 4.79 8.69 6.42
CA SER A 86 4.18 7.91 7.50
C SER A 86 5.03 7.88 8.78
N LYS A 87 6.37 7.86 8.65
CA LYS A 87 7.30 7.81 9.79
C LYS A 87 7.45 9.12 10.54
N VAL A 88 7.35 10.25 9.86
CA VAL A 88 7.44 11.60 10.48
C VAL A 88 6.26 11.83 11.42
N GLY A 89 5.07 11.30 11.10
CA GLY A 89 3.88 11.53 11.91
C GLY A 89 3.38 12.98 11.86
N PHE A 90 2.19 13.22 12.41
CA PHE A 90 1.48 14.49 12.21
C PHE A 90 2.15 15.72 12.84
N ILE A 91 2.76 15.56 14.02
CA ILE A 91 3.33 16.69 14.78
C ILE A 91 4.62 17.19 14.11
N GLU A 92 5.51 16.27 13.72
CA GLU A 92 6.79 16.64 13.12
C GLU A 92 6.61 17.13 11.67
N MET A 93 5.53 16.75 10.98
CA MET A 93 5.22 17.25 9.64
C MET A 93 4.97 18.77 9.61
N GLU A 94 4.41 19.36 10.67
CA GLU A 94 4.18 20.81 10.74
C GLU A 94 5.48 21.61 10.81
N GLU A 95 6.58 20.95 11.24
CA GLU A 95 7.91 21.54 11.36
C GLU A 95 8.75 21.38 10.08
N ILE A 96 8.34 20.50 9.16
CA ILE A 96 9.02 20.27 7.89
C ILE A 96 8.66 21.38 6.90
N LYS A 97 9.67 21.88 6.17
CA LYS A 97 9.42 22.87 5.12
C LYS A 97 8.54 22.25 4.02
N PRO A 98 7.58 23.00 3.46
CA PRO A 98 6.71 22.47 2.40
C PRO A 98 7.47 21.87 1.20
N SER A 99 8.65 22.38 0.87
CA SER A 99 9.52 21.85 -0.19
C SER A 99 10.08 20.46 0.13
N GLU A 100 10.52 20.25 1.37
CA GLU A 100 11.09 18.99 1.86
C GLU A 100 9.99 17.92 1.97
N LEU A 101 8.81 18.29 2.47
CA LEU A 101 7.66 17.39 2.53
C LEU A 101 7.23 16.93 1.13
N LYS A 102 7.24 17.84 0.14
CA LYS A 102 6.94 17.51 -1.26
C LYS A 102 7.95 16.53 -1.84
N GLU A 103 9.23 16.65 -1.49
CA GLU A 103 10.27 15.72 -1.90
C GLU A 103 10.02 14.32 -1.33
N TYR A 104 9.63 14.20 -0.06
CA TYR A 104 9.28 12.90 0.54
C TYR A 104 8.12 12.22 -0.19
N TYR A 105 7.06 12.96 -0.50
CA TYR A 105 5.95 12.41 -1.29
C TYR A 105 6.39 11.92 -2.67
N LEU A 106 7.28 12.65 -3.34
CA LEU A 106 7.77 12.28 -4.67
C LEU A 106 8.65 11.03 -4.60
N GLU A 107 9.59 10.98 -3.66
CA GLU A 107 10.47 9.82 -3.46
C GLU A 107 9.69 8.55 -3.11
N ASP A 108 8.74 8.67 -2.17
CA ASP A 108 7.88 7.57 -1.77
C ASP A 108 7.03 7.06 -2.94
N TRP A 109 6.50 7.98 -3.75
CA TRP A 109 5.73 7.62 -4.94
C TRP A 109 6.59 6.93 -6.00
N THR A 110 7.80 7.41 -6.24
CA THR A 110 8.76 6.76 -7.13
C THR A 110 9.11 5.37 -6.63
N GLU A 111 9.35 5.20 -5.33
CA GLU A 111 9.62 3.90 -4.72
C GLU A 111 8.44 2.93 -4.90
N TYR A 112 7.21 3.38 -4.60
CA TYR A 112 6.01 2.57 -4.76
C TYR A 112 5.77 2.18 -6.22
N THR A 113 5.95 3.11 -7.15
CA THR A 113 5.80 2.85 -8.59
C THR A 113 6.85 1.85 -9.09
N ASN A 114 8.10 1.98 -8.65
CA ASN A 114 9.15 1.02 -8.97
C ASN A 114 8.85 -0.36 -8.38
N TRP A 115 8.31 -0.42 -7.16
CA TRP A 115 7.87 -1.68 -6.55
C TRP A 115 6.74 -2.33 -7.35
N ILE A 116 5.77 -1.59 -7.89
CA ILE A 116 4.74 -2.16 -8.76
C ILE A 116 5.34 -2.76 -10.03
N ASN A 117 6.34 -2.10 -10.61
CA ASN A 117 6.89 -2.43 -11.93
C ASN A 117 8.09 -3.40 -11.91
N LYS A 118 8.56 -3.82 -10.74
CA LYS A 118 9.61 -4.83 -10.56
C LYS A 118 9.12 -6.21 -11.00
#